data_AF-A0AA51JS97-F1
#
_entry.id   AF-A0AA51JS97-F1
#
_cell.length_a   1.000
_cell.length_b   1.000
_cell.length_c   1.000
_cell.angle_alpha   90.00
_cell.angle_beta   90.00
_cell.angle_gamma   90.00
#
_symmetry.space_group_name_H-M   'P 1'
#
loop_
_entity.id
_entity.type
_entity.pdbx_description
1 polymer ?
#
loop_
_entity_poly.entity_id
_entity_poly.type
_entity_poly.pdbx_seq_one_letter_code
_entity_poly.pdbx_strand_id
1 'polypeptide(L)' 'VLKTRLVRARMNQAGRSVRVSSTMHRTFGRAQWLQLRDVLLAWRANAHAAHESMKSVAAAQ' A
#
# COMPACT_ATOMS: atom_id res chain seq x y z
N VAL A 1 -5.28 -2.94 -21.57
CA VAL A 1 -4.83 -3.93 -20.56
C VAL A 1 -3.35 -4.22 -20.82
N LEU A 2 -2.47 -4.06 -19.81
CA LEU A 2 -1.05 -4.38 -19.96
C LEU A 2 -0.90 -5.91 -20.11
N LYS A 3 -0.20 -6.35 -21.17
CA LYS A 3 -0.13 -7.78 -21.55
C LYS A 3 0.68 -8.61 -20.55
N THR A 4 1.70 -8.01 -19.92
CA THR A 4 2.48 -8.67 -18.87
C THR A 4 1.88 -8.31 -17.51
N ARG A 5 1.58 -9.31 -16.68
CA ARG A 5 1.00 -9.11 -15.33
C ARG A 5 1.98 -8.49 -14.31
N LEU A 6 3.11 -7.97 -14.77
CA LEU A 6 4.16 -7.38 -13.94
C LEU A 6 3.81 -5.99 -13.44
N VAL A 7 2.91 -5.28 -14.13
CA VAL A 7 2.55 -3.91 -13.77
C VAL A 7 1.05 -3.72 -13.91
N ARG A 8 0.43 -3.11 -12.90
CA ARG A 8 -0.94 -2.59 -12.95
C ARG A 8 -0.87 -1.08 -12.95
N ALA A 9 -1.22 -0.46 -14.07
CA ALA A 9 -1.20 0.99 -14.23
C ALA A 9 -2.37 1.49 -15.09
N ARG A 10 -2.70 2.78 -14.96
CA ARG A 10 -3.70 3.49 -15.76
C ARG A 10 -3.06 4.74 -16.38
N MET A 11 -3.33 5.00 -17.66
CA MET A 11 -2.85 6.18 -18.36
C MET A 11 -3.90 7.29 -18.27
N ASN A 12 -3.47 8.47 -17.83
CA ASN A 12 -4.21 9.71 -17.99
C ASN A 12 -3.61 10.46 -19.19
N GLN A 13 -4.26 10.35 -20.34
CA GLN A 13 -3.77 10.90 -21.59
C GLN A 13 -3.81 12.43 -21.62
N ALA A 14 -4.88 13.04 -21.11
CA ALA A 14 -5.03 14.50 -21.05
C ALA A 14 -3.94 15.15 -20.19
N GLY A 15 -3.61 14.53 -19.06
CA GLY A 15 -2.54 14.96 -18.17
C GLY A 15 -1.15 14.40 -18.52
N ARG A 16 -1.00 13.68 -19.65
CA ARG A 16 0.24 13.03 -20.09
C ARG A 16 0.97 12.26 -18.97
N SER A 17 0.22 11.58 -18.10
CA SER A 17 0.76 10.88 -16.92
C SER A 17 0.28 9.44 -16.82
N VAL A 18 1.08 8.59 -16.20
CA VAL A 18 0.73 7.19 -15.95
C VAL A 18 0.72 6.96 -14.45
N ARG A 19 -0.45 6.57 -13.92
CA ARG A 19 -0.60 6.18 -12.53
C ARG A 19 -0.36 4.69 -12.38
N VAL A 20 0.69 4.33 -11.66
CA VAL A 20 1.03 2.94 -11.37
C VAL A 20 0.42 2.55 -10.03
N SER A 21 -0.38 1.48 -10.01
CA SER A 21 -1.06 0.95 -8.81
C SER A 21 -0.29 -0.18 -8.16
N SER A 22 0.37 -1.03 -8.94
CA SER A 22 1.18 -2.14 -8.43
C SER A 22 2.25 -2.52 -9.45
N THR A 23 3.44 -2.85 -8.96
CA THR A 23 4.58 -3.32 -9.76
C THR A 23 5.18 -4.55 -9.11
N MET A 24 5.50 -5.54 -9.92
CA MET A 24 6.27 -6.69 -9.49
C MET A 24 7.76 -6.31 -9.43
N HIS A 25 8.40 -6.55 -8.29
CA HIS A 25 9.84 -6.33 -8.15
C HIS A 25 10.59 -7.47 -8.85
N ARG A 26 11.41 -7.14 -9.86
CA ARG A 26 12.25 -8.13 -10.56
C ARG A 26 13.29 -8.77 -9.65
N THR A 27 13.79 -8.02 -8.67
CA THR A 27 14.69 -8.50 -7.61
C THR A 27 14.18 -8.03 -6.25
N PHE A 28 14.30 -8.89 -5.24
CA PHE A 28 13.81 -8.63 -3.89
C PHE A 28 14.91 -8.97 -2.88
N GLY A 29 15.74 -7.98 -2.57
CA GLY A 29 16.89 -8.12 -1.67
C GLY A 29 16.60 -7.56 -0.27
N ARG A 30 17.65 -7.46 0.54
CA ARG A 30 17.57 -7.03 1.94
C ARG A 30 16.87 -5.69 2.13
N ALA A 31 17.16 -4.70 1.27
CA ALA A 31 16.52 -3.39 1.36
C ALA A 31 14.99 -3.47 1.18
N GLN A 32 14.53 -4.28 0.23
CA GLN A 32 13.09 -4.49 0.00
C GLN A 32 12.44 -5.26 1.16
N TRP A 33 13.14 -6.20 1.78
CA TRP A 33 12.68 -6.88 3.00
C TRP A 33 12.53 -5.92 4.18
N LEU A 34 13.49 -5.01 4.38
CA LEU A 34 13.40 -4.00 5.43
C LEU A 34 12.21 -3.07 5.20
N GLN A 35 12.06 -2.56 3.97
CA GLN A 35 10.92 -1.72 3.60
C GLN A 35 9.59 -2.45 3.81
N LEU A 36 9.48 -3.72 3.40
CA LEU A 36 8.26 -4.51 3.60
C LEU A 36 7.95 -4.68 5.09
N ARG A 37 8.95 -5.02 5.90
CA ARG A 37 8.79 -5.13 7.35
C ARG A 37 8.27 -3.82 7.94
N ASP A 38 8.85 -2.70 7.56
CA ASP A 38 8.49 -1.39 8.10
C ASP A 38 7.05 -1.01 7.70
N VAL A 39 6.65 -1.30 6.46
CA VAL A 39 5.25 -1.13 5.99
C VAL A 39 4.28 -2.01 6.79
N LEU A 40 4.63 -3.27 7.06
CA LEU A 40 3.78 -4.19 7.83
C LEU A 40 3.64 -3.76 9.29
N LEU A 41 4.74 -3.28 9.90
CA LEU A 41 4.71 -2.75 11.27
C LEU A 41 3.85 -1.50 11.37
N ALA A 42 3.99 -0.56 10.42
CA ALA A 42 3.15 0.62 10.35
C ALA A 42 1.67 0.25 10.17
N TRP A 43 1.37 -0.72 9.30
CA TRP A 43 0.00 -1.17 9.08
C TRP A 43 -0.61 -1.79 10.34
N ARG A 44 0.14 -2.63 11.07
CA ARG A 44 -0.30 -3.18 12.36
C ARG A 44 -0.58 -2.07 13.38
N ALA A 45 0.31 -1.10 13.51
CA ALA A 45 0.15 0.02 14.42
C ALA A 45 -1.10 0.85 14.07
N ASN A 46 -1.30 1.16 12.79
CA ASN A 46 -2.46 1.91 12.31
C ASN A 46 -3.78 1.16 12.55
N ALA A 47 -3.81 -0.15 12.29
CA ALA A 47 -4.99 -0.98 12.54
C ALA A 47 -5.33 -1.04 14.04
N HIS A 48 -4.32 -1.18 14.89
CA HIS A 48 -4.51 -1.16 16.35
C HIS A 48 -5.02 0.20 16.83
N ALA A 49 -4.41 1.30 16.37
CA ALA A 49 -4.83 2.65 16.73
C ALA A 49 -6.29 2.91 16.32
N ALA A 50 -6.66 2.56 15.08
CA ALA A 50 -8.04 2.69 14.60
C ALA A 50 -9.02 1.86 15.43
N HIS A 51 -8.64 0.64 15.80
CA HIS A 51 -9.46 -0.23 16.65
C HIS A 51 -9.71 0.37 18.04
N GLU A 52 -8.67 0.89 18.68
CA GLU A 52 -8.81 1.52 20.00
C GLU A 52 -9.60 2.84 19.92
N SER A 53 -9.41 3.64 18.87
CA SER A 53 -10.24 4.82 18.63
C SER A 53 -11.72 4.46 18.46
N MET A 54 -12.05 3.39 17.72
CA MET A 54 -13.43 2.94 17.56
C MET A 54 -14.05 2.49 18.90
N LYS A 55 -13.31 1.75 19.72
CA LYS A 55 -13.77 1.37 21.07
C LYS A 55 -14.04 2.60 21.94
N SER A 56 -13.14 3.57 21.91
CA SER A 56 -13.30 4.81 22.69
C SER A 56 -14.56 5.58 22.28
N VAL A 57 -14.87 5.64 20.98
CA VAL A 57 -16.08 6.30 20.49
C VAL A 57 -17.33 5.53 20.89
N ALA A 58 -17.31 4.20 20.75
CA ALA A 58 -18.43 3.35 21.14
C ALA A 58 -18.73 3.38 22.65
N ALA A 59 -17.72 3.55 23.50
CA ALA A 59 -17.88 3.69 24.95
C ALA A 59 -18.36 5.09 25.39
N ALA A 60 -18.24 6.10 24.52
CA ALA A 60 -18.68 7.47 24.78
C ALA A 60 -20.10 7.78 24.28
N GLN A 61 -20.72 6.85 23.55
CA GLN A 61 -22.12 6.89 23.12
C GLN A 61 -23.02 6.16 24.11
#